data_AF-A0A1G4A175-F1
#
_entry.id   AF-A0A1G4A175-F1
#
_cell.length_a   1.000
_cell.length_b   1.000
_cell.length_c   1.000
_cell.angle_alpha   90.00
_cell.angle_beta   90.00
_cell.angle_gamma   90.00
#
_symmetry.space_group_name_H-M   'P 1'
#
loop_
_entity.id
_entity.type
_entity.pdbx_description
1 polymer ?
#
loop_
_entity_poly.entity_id
_entity_poly.type
_entity_poly.pdbx_seq_one_letter_code
_entity_poly.pdbx_strand_id
1 'polypeptide(L)'
;MVLDGFRIESRENPDIEKPRFADAKGRNNDGVDLIDCQQVRMSNCFINSGDDSIVLKSWSPDGVCRDITIANCVVSSNASGIKFGTETAGAFEDIVVQNCTVFDTRCEGLAVLTVDGARIERVSFSNIALRNIKGNAILVRLGARNRTYRKDAVAKQGSLKDVMFSQIQGTRISNLGNAISGVPGQCVENVVLRDINLEFTGGGTAEDAKRSVPENVAGYPGGKLFGTLPSYGFFVRHAKSVVMENIRLTFATDDHRPAVVCEDVEGLALSGLKARTLPGINPVRLIKTTQFEERANP
;
A
#
# COMPACT_ATOMS: atom_id res chain seq x y z
N MET A 1 -3.38 -25.28 3.93
CA MET A 1 -1.89 -25.33 3.94
C MET A 1 -1.38 -24.58 5.17
N VAL A 2 -0.34 -25.08 5.84
CA VAL A 2 0.30 -24.39 6.97
C VAL A 2 1.77 -24.17 6.67
N LEU A 3 2.24 -22.93 6.79
CA LEU A 3 3.64 -22.54 6.68
C LEU A 3 4.05 -21.91 8.01
N ASP A 4 4.98 -22.51 8.75
CA ASP A 4 5.31 -22.06 10.10
C ASP A 4 6.80 -22.11 10.40
N GLY A 5 7.33 -21.06 11.03
CA GLY A 5 8.62 -21.09 11.70
C GLY A 5 9.85 -21.14 10.79
N PHE A 6 9.73 -20.86 9.48
CA PHE A 6 10.87 -20.92 8.57
C PHE A 6 11.57 -19.56 8.39
N ARG A 7 12.81 -19.63 7.90
CA ARG A 7 13.67 -18.48 7.65
C ARG A 7 14.14 -18.45 6.20
N ILE A 8 13.98 -17.32 5.52
CA ILE A 8 14.57 -17.03 4.19
C ILE A 8 15.58 -15.89 4.34
N GLU A 9 16.78 -16.08 3.80
CA GLU A 9 17.82 -15.05 3.79
C GLU A 9 18.45 -14.90 2.41
N SER A 10 18.00 -13.87 1.69
CA SER A 10 18.61 -13.46 0.43
C SER A 10 19.85 -12.61 0.68
N ARG A 11 20.88 -12.82 -0.15
CA ARG A 11 22.07 -11.96 -0.24
C ARG A 11 21.84 -10.73 -1.12
N GLU A 12 20.68 -10.62 -1.75
CA GLU A 12 20.34 -9.55 -2.70
C GLU A 12 19.70 -8.31 -2.04
N ASN A 13 19.55 -8.34 -0.71
CA ASN A 13 19.21 -7.17 0.10
C ASN A 13 20.35 -6.85 1.11
N PRO A 14 21.59 -6.59 0.65
CA PRO A 14 22.75 -6.50 1.55
C PRO A 14 22.80 -5.17 2.31
N ASP A 15 22.31 -4.09 1.70
CA ASP A 15 22.29 -2.73 2.26
C ASP A 15 21.19 -1.91 1.60
N ILE A 16 20.19 -1.52 2.41
CA ILE A 16 19.02 -0.77 1.94
C ILE A 16 19.35 0.68 1.57
N GLU A 17 20.47 1.22 2.06
CA GLU A 17 20.89 2.60 1.81
C GLU A 17 21.64 2.75 0.48
N LYS A 18 22.23 1.67 -0.06
CA LYS A 18 22.80 1.65 -1.41
C LYS A 18 21.72 1.54 -2.48
N PRO A 19 21.97 1.86 -3.76
CA PRO A 19 21.01 1.59 -4.85
C PRO A 19 20.71 0.10 -5.06
N ARG A 20 19.48 -0.24 -5.48
CA ARG A 20 18.98 -1.63 -5.68
C ARG A 20 19.91 -2.53 -6.50
N PHE A 21 20.53 -1.96 -7.54
CA PHE A 21 21.37 -2.69 -8.50
C PHE A 21 22.86 -2.43 -8.30
N ALA A 22 23.27 -1.85 -7.17
CA ALA A 22 24.69 -1.66 -6.87
C ALA A 22 25.43 -3.02 -6.82
N ASP A 23 24.75 -4.08 -6.35
CA ASP A 23 25.36 -5.40 -6.09
C ASP A 23 24.52 -6.61 -6.59
N ALA A 24 23.30 -6.43 -7.14
CA ALA A 24 22.39 -7.52 -7.50
C ALA A 24 22.56 -8.03 -8.95
N LYS A 25 22.74 -9.35 -9.13
CA LYS A 25 22.86 -10.04 -10.44
C LYS A 25 21.63 -10.91 -10.81
N GLY A 26 20.54 -10.87 -10.05
CA GLY A 26 19.35 -11.72 -10.22
C GLY A 26 18.07 -10.98 -10.66
N ARG A 27 17.16 -11.71 -11.32
CA ARG A 27 15.78 -11.31 -11.67
C ARG A 27 14.81 -11.97 -10.67
N ASN A 28 13.74 -11.25 -10.28
CA ASN A 28 12.54 -11.70 -9.55
C ASN A 28 12.72 -12.87 -8.56
N ASN A 29 13.21 -12.57 -7.35
CA ASN A 29 13.39 -13.54 -6.25
C ASN A 29 12.49 -13.18 -5.05
N ASP A 30 11.18 -13.38 -5.25
CA ASP A 30 10.18 -13.23 -4.19
C ASP A 30 10.46 -14.25 -3.06
N GLY A 31 10.10 -13.93 -1.82
CA GLY A 31 10.26 -14.83 -0.68
C GLY A 31 9.24 -15.96 -0.69
N VAL A 32 7.96 -15.60 -0.67
CA VAL A 32 6.83 -16.54 -0.76
C VAL A 32 5.77 -15.97 -1.67
N ASP A 33 5.41 -16.72 -2.71
CA ASP A 33 4.23 -16.48 -3.53
C ASP A 33 3.09 -17.43 -3.14
N LEU A 34 1.98 -16.87 -2.64
CA LEU A 34 0.71 -17.57 -2.50
C LEU A 34 -0.12 -17.28 -3.75
N ILE A 35 -0.27 -18.28 -4.62
CA ILE A 35 -0.93 -18.12 -5.92
C ILE A 35 -2.19 -18.98 -5.96
N ASP A 36 -3.35 -18.34 -6.10
CA ASP A 36 -4.67 -19.02 -6.18
C ASP A 36 -4.89 -20.04 -5.04
N CYS A 37 -4.40 -19.70 -3.84
CA CYS A 37 -4.38 -20.58 -2.67
C CYS A 37 -5.58 -20.37 -1.74
N GLN A 38 -6.09 -21.45 -1.14
CA GLN A 38 -7.17 -21.37 -0.16
C GLN A 38 -6.79 -22.00 1.18
N GLN A 39 -7.36 -21.50 2.27
CA GLN A 39 -7.18 -22.04 3.63
C GLN A 39 -5.69 -22.12 4.00
N VAL A 40 -5.01 -20.97 3.96
CA VAL A 40 -3.57 -20.86 4.24
C VAL A 40 -3.35 -20.18 5.58
N ARG A 41 -2.55 -20.80 6.44
CA ARG A 41 -2.01 -20.15 7.64
C ARG A 41 -0.50 -20.07 7.50
N MET A 42 0.03 -18.85 7.48
CA MET A 42 1.45 -18.57 7.50
C MET A 42 1.81 -17.84 8.78
N SER A 43 2.74 -18.38 9.58
CA SER A 43 3.12 -17.73 10.81
C SER A 43 4.56 -17.90 11.27
N ASN A 44 5.00 -16.97 12.12
CA ASN A 44 6.27 -17.06 12.86
C ASN A 44 7.50 -17.15 11.93
N CYS A 45 7.43 -16.53 10.75
CA CYS A 45 8.50 -16.59 9.76
C CYS A 45 9.41 -15.36 9.80
N PHE A 46 10.67 -15.55 9.44
CA PHE A 46 11.59 -14.46 9.13
C PHE A 46 11.94 -14.51 7.64
N ILE A 47 11.71 -13.43 6.89
CA ILE A 47 11.94 -13.41 5.44
C ILE A 47 12.73 -12.17 5.06
N ASN A 48 13.93 -12.37 4.54
CA ASN A 48 14.69 -11.36 3.83
C ASN A 48 14.82 -11.76 2.35
N SER A 49 14.16 -11.04 1.43
CA SER A 49 14.01 -11.42 0.02
C SER A 49 14.76 -10.50 -0.95
N GLY A 50 15.07 -11.02 -2.15
CA GLY A 50 15.74 -10.27 -3.22
C GLY A 50 14.78 -9.50 -4.14
N ASP A 51 13.51 -9.87 -4.11
CA ASP A 51 12.37 -9.10 -4.60
C ASP A 51 11.31 -9.10 -3.49
N ASP A 52 10.00 -9.23 -3.75
CA ASP A 52 8.98 -9.02 -2.72
C ASP A 52 8.97 -10.13 -1.65
N SER A 53 8.70 -9.84 -0.36
CA SER A 53 8.85 -10.85 0.70
C SER A 53 7.70 -11.84 0.77
N ILE A 54 6.48 -11.36 0.98
CA ILE A 54 5.26 -12.18 0.99
C ILE A 54 4.31 -11.60 -0.04
N VAL A 55 3.96 -12.39 -1.04
CA VAL A 55 3.14 -11.95 -2.16
C VAL A 55 1.94 -12.86 -2.34
N LEU A 56 0.78 -12.26 -2.51
CA LEU A 56 -0.41 -12.95 -2.97
C LEU A 56 -0.63 -12.60 -4.43
N LYS A 57 -0.78 -13.61 -5.27
CA LYS A 57 -1.05 -13.45 -6.71
C LYS A 57 -2.26 -14.29 -7.11
N SER A 58 -2.84 -13.93 -8.25
CA SER A 58 -3.86 -14.74 -8.89
C SER A 58 -3.60 -14.77 -10.39
N TRP A 59 -3.34 -15.96 -10.91
CA TRP A 59 -3.05 -16.15 -12.32
C TRP A 59 -4.32 -16.43 -13.10
N SER A 60 -5.20 -17.28 -12.59
CA SER A 60 -6.44 -17.64 -13.30
C SER A 60 -7.59 -16.67 -12.99
N PRO A 61 -8.44 -16.30 -13.97
CA PRO A 61 -9.67 -15.55 -13.73
C PRO A 61 -10.69 -16.27 -12.83
N ASP A 62 -10.55 -17.59 -12.67
CA ASP A 62 -11.34 -18.44 -11.78
C ASP A 62 -10.57 -18.82 -10.51
N GLY A 63 -9.30 -18.40 -10.42
CA GLY A 63 -8.44 -18.59 -9.26
C GLY A 63 -8.80 -17.63 -8.14
N VAL A 64 -8.60 -18.07 -6.91
CA VAL A 64 -8.89 -17.25 -5.73
C VAL A 64 -7.87 -17.50 -4.63
N CYS A 65 -7.34 -16.42 -4.08
CA CYS A 65 -6.72 -16.42 -2.77
C CYS A 65 -7.80 -16.17 -1.71
N ARG A 66 -8.15 -17.18 -0.90
CA ARG A 66 -9.19 -17.05 0.13
C ARG A 66 -8.85 -17.75 1.45
N ASP A 67 -9.37 -17.23 2.56
CA ASP A 67 -9.21 -17.81 3.89
C ASP A 67 -7.72 -17.89 4.27
N ILE A 68 -7.03 -16.75 4.14
CA ILE A 68 -5.58 -16.68 4.36
C ILE A 68 -5.28 -15.82 5.58
N THR A 69 -4.50 -16.38 6.50
CA THR A 69 -3.94 -15.64 7.64
C THR A 69 -2.41 -15.62 7.55
N ILE A 70 -1.83 -14.42 7.56
CA ILE A 70 -0.38 -14.19 7.67
C ILE A 70 -0.15 -13.49 9.02
N ALA A 71 0.55 -14.14 9.94
CA ALA A 71 0.69 -13.64 11.30
C ALA A 71 2.09 -13.79 11.90
N ASN A 72 2.51 -12.84 12.72
CA ASN A 72 3.77 -12.92 13.49
C ASN A 72 5.02 -13.06 12.59
N CYS A 73 5.03 -12.41 11.43
CA CYS A 73 6.16 -12.47 10.50
C CYS A 73 7.05 -11.23 10.61
N VAL A 74 8.35 -11.43 10.45
CA VAL A 74 9.35 -10.36 10.37
C VAL A 74 9.93 -10.35 8.96
N VAL A 75 9.71 -9.28 8.21
CA VAL A 75 10.00 -9.24 6.76
C VAL A 75 10.83 -8.03 6.36
N SER A 76 11.79 -8.26 5.46
CA SER A 76 12.60 -7.25 4.79
C SER A 76 12.83 -7.60 3.33
N SER A 77 12.99 -6.60 2.47
CA SER A 77 12.84 -6.81 1.03
C SER A 77 13.67 -5.85 0.19
N ASN A 78 14.35 -6.35 -0.83
CA ASN A 78 14.90 -5.49 -1.88
C ASN A 78 13.81 -4.95 -2.84
N ALA A 79 12.53 -5.26 -2.61
CA ALA A 79 11.35 -4.64 -3.20
C ALA A 79 10.28 -4.36 -2.13
N SER A 80 9.13 -5.05 -2.13
CA SER A 80 8.02 -4.80 -1.20
C SER A 80 7.96 -5.81 -0.06
N GLY A 81 7.45 -5.40 1.10
CA GLY A 81 7.26 -6.29 2.26
C GLY A 81 6.14 -7.30 2.06
N ILE A 82 4.89 -6.84 2.22
CA ILE A 82 3.69 -7.68 2.04
C ILE A 82 2.84 -7.08 0.93
N LYS A 83 2.64 -7.84 -0.15
CA LYS A 83 2.03 -7.32 -1.39
C LYS A 83 0.94 -8.24 -1.94
N PHE A 84 -0.09 -7.64 -2.52
CA PHE A 84 -1.06 -8.30 -3.38
C PHE A 84 -0.79 -7.85 -4.82
N GLY A 85 -0.67 -8.80 -5.74
CA GLY A 85 -0.36 -8.58 -7.16
C GLY A 85 1.11 -8.76 -7.54
N THR A 86 1.54 -8.40 -8.75
CA THR A 86 0.76 -7.67 -9.76
C THR A 86 -0.14 -8.54 -10.61
N GLU A 87 0.13 -9.84 -10.70
CA GLU A 87 -0.73 -10.84 -11.32
C GLU A 87 -2.05 -10.90 -10.52
N THR A 88 -3.08 -10.29 -11.09
CA THR A 88 -4.38 -10.01 -10.44
C THR A 88 -5.52 -10.36 -11.39
N ALA A 89 -5.59 -11.62 -11.83
CA ALA A 89 -6.61 -12.06 -12.79
C ALA A 89 -7.92 -12.53 -12.12
N GLY A 90 -7.83 -13.20 -10.97
CA GLY A 90 -8.94 -13.83 -10.27
C GLY A 90 -9.46 -13.02 -9.09
N ALA A 91 -9.34 -13.54 -7.86
CA ALA A 91 -9.85 -12.86 -6.66
C ALA A 91 -8.96 -13.01 -5.42
N PHE A 92 -9.10 -12.06 -4.49
CA PHE A 92 -8.50 -12.07 -3.16
C PHE A 92 -9.60 -11.72 -2.16
N GLU A 93 -10.00 -12.68 -1.33
CA GLU A 93 -11.13 -12.51 -0.42
C GLU A 93 -10.87 -13.12 0.96
N ASP A 94 -11.29 -12.46 2.04
CA ASP A 94 -11.16 -12.99 3.41
C ASP A 94 -9.71 -13.26 3.83
N ILE A 95 -8.91 -12.18 3.87
CA ILE A 95 -7.46 -12.25 4.13
C ILE A 95 -7.08 -11.35 5.30
N VAL A 96 -6.34 -11.92 6.26
CA VAL A 96 -5.87 -11.24 7.46
C VAL A 96 -4.35 -11.22 7.49
N VAL A 97 -3.77 -10.04 7.60
CA VAL A 97 -2.34 -9.82 7.87
C VAL A 97 -2.20 -9.15 9.22
N GLN A 98 -1.55 -9.80 10.18
CA GLN A 98 -1.49 -9.25 11.55
C GLN A 98 -0.18 -9.51 12.29
N ASN A 99 0.15 -8.64 13.24
CA ASN A 99 1.31 -8.80 14.13
C ASN A 99 2.63 -8.92 13.37
N CYS A 100 2.81 -8.17 12.28
CA CYS A 100 4.01 -8.24 11.44
C CYS A 100 4.94 -7.05 11.67
N THR A 101 6.24 -7.29 11.52
CA THR A 101 7.25 -6.22 11.42
C THR A 101 7.79 -6.18 10.00
N VAL A 102 7.64 -5.06 9.31
CA VAL A 102 8.18 -4.83 7.97
C VAL A 102 9.27 -3.78 8.06
N PHE A 103 10.48 -4.10 7.61
CA PHE A 103 11.59 -3.16 7.70
C PHE A 103 12.53 -3.24 6.51
N ASP A 104 13.22 -2.13 6.25
CA ASP A 104 14.26 -2.05 5.21
C ASP A 104 13.74 -2.57 3.85
N THR A 105 12.71 -1.90 3.31
CA THR A 105 12.11 -2.21 2.00
C THR A 105 12.35 -1.10 0.98
N ARG A 106 12.58 -1.45 -0.30
CA ARG A 106 12.88 -0.46 -1.36
C ARG A 106 11.65 0.13 -2.04
N CYS A 107 10.58 -0.65 -2.04
CA CYS A 107 9.29 -0.33 -2.60
C CYS A 107 8.34 -0.16 -1.43
N GLU A 108 7.26 -0.93 -1.36
CA GLU A 108 6.20 -0.71 -0.39
C GLU A 108 6.44 -1.47 0.91
N GLY A 109 5.93 -0.94 2.02
CA GLY A 109 5.76 -1.72 3.24
C GLY A 109 4.61 -2.71 3.06
N LEU A 110 3.42 -2.17 2.81
CA LEU A 110 2.17 -2.88 2.57
C LEU A 110 1.56 -2.40 1.25
N ALA A 111 1.22 -3.34 0.36
CA ALA A 111 0.64 -3.02 -0.93
C ALA A 111 -0.57 -3.90 -1.28
N VAL A 112 -1.69 -3.27 -1.61
CA VAL A 112 -2.91 -3.93 -2.11
C VAL A 112 -3.18 -3.43 -3.52
N LEU A 113 -2.87 -4.25 -4.52
CA LEU A 113 -2.90 -3.85 -5.92
C LEU A 113 -3.83 -4.77 -6.69
N THR A 114 -4.74 -4.20 -7.48
CA THR A 114 -5.40 -4.90 -8.58
C THR A 114 -5.27 -4.06 -9.84
N VAL A 115 -4.75 -4.65 -10.90
CA VAL A 115 -4.53 -3.98 -12.19
C VAL A 115 -4.96 -4.79 -13.39
N ASP A 116 -5.16 -6.10 -13.22
CA ASP A 116 -5.51 -7.04 -14.29
C ASP A 116 -6.94 -7.60 -14.15
N GLY A 117 -7.78 -6.95 -13.34
CA GLY A 117 -9.21 -7.24 -13.27
C GLY A 117 -9.66 -8.04 -12.06
N ALA A 118 -8.80 -8.31 -11.07
CA ALA A 118 -9.18 -9.05 -9.89
C ALA A 118 -10.18 -8.29 -9.00
N ARG A 119 -11.06 -9.06 -8.35
CA ARG A 119 -11.86 -8.61 -7.20
C ARG A 119 -11.03 -8.77 -5.92
N ILE A 120 -10.84 -7.68 -5.19
CA ILE A 120 -10.23 -7.69 -3.85
C ILE A 120 -11.28 -7.19 -2.87
N GLU A 121 -11.63 -8.00 -1.87
CA GLU A 121 -12.58 -7.63 -0.83
C GLU A 121 -12.29 -8.30 0.53
N ARG A 122 -12.65 -7.63 1.62
CA ARG A 122 -12.51 -8.16 3.00
C ARG A 122 -11.06 -8.52 3.34
N VAL A 123 -10.18 -7.54 3.16
CA VAL A 123 -8.75 -7.65 3.49
C VAL A 123 -8.42 -6.76 4.68
N SER A 124 -7.73 -7.30 5.68
CA SER A 124 -7.36 -6.55 6.88
C SER A 124 -5.87 -6.63 7.21
N PHE A 125 -5.33 -5.49 7.63
CA PHE A 125 -3.97 -5.33 8.14
C PHE A 125 -4.06 -4.77 9.55
N SER A 126 -3.50 -5.47 10.55
CA SER A 126 -3.58 -5.02 11.95
C SER A 126 -2.31 -5.25 12.76
N ASN A 127 -2.00 -4.33 13.67
CA ASN A 127 -0.85 -4.42 14.57
C ASN A 127 0.48 -4.62 13.81
N ILE A 128 0.86 -3.63 13.02
CA ILE A 128 2.05 -3.70 12.14
C ILE A 128 3.04 -2.59 12.48
N ALA A 129 4.31 -2.97 12.62
CA ALA A 129 5.43 -2.03 12.75
C ALA A 129 6.17 -1.90 11.41
N LEU A 130 6.38 -0.66 10.96
CA LEU A 130 7.10 -0.33 9.73
C LEU A 130 8.37 0.46 10.04
N ARG A 131 9.49 0.15 9.39
CA ARG A 131 10.73 0.92 9.58
C ARG A 131 11.56 1.01 8.30
N ASN A 132 11.98 2.22 7.95
CA ASN A 132 12.89 2.47 6.83
C ASN A 132 12.32 1.93 5.49
N ILE A 133 11.18 2.47 5.11
CA ILE A 133 10.45 2.10 3.89
C ILE A 133 10.77 3.14 2.82
N LYS A 134 11.49 2.75 1.75
CA LYS A 134 11.95 3.70 0.71
C LYS A 134 10.89 4.02 -0.35
N GLY A 135 9.76 3.30 -0.36
CA GLY A 135 8.54 3.64 -1.11
C GLY A 135 7.41 4.07 -0.18
N ASN A 136 6.18 3.65 -0.48
CA ASN A 136 5.02 3.94 0.38
C ASN A 136 4.99 2.98 1.58
N ALA A 137 4.63 3.48 2.76
CA ALA A 137 4.29 2.60 3.87
C ALA A 137 3.04 1.78 3.56
N ILE A 138 2.01 2.43 3.00
CA ILE A 138 0.74 1.83 2.58
C ILE A 138 0.44 2.30 1.16
N LEU A 139 0.21 1.33 0.27
CA LEU A 139 -0.26 1.56 -1.10
C LEU A 139 -1.52 0.74 -1.37
N VAL A 140 -2.59 1.42 -1.77
CA VAL A 140 -3.81 0.79 -2.29
C VAL A 140 -4.04 1.31 -3.69
N ARG A 141 -4.06 0.42 -4.68
CA ARG A 141 -4.20 0.80 -6.09
C ARG A 141 -5.16 -0.11 -6.83
N LEU A 142 -6.24 0.48 -7.34
CA LEU A 142 -7.07 -0.06 -8.41
C LEU A 142 -6.64 0.60 -9.72
N GLY A 143 -5.95 -0.15 -10.58
CA GLY A 143 -5.61 0.24 -11.94
C GLY A 143 -6.33 -0.63 -12.97
N ALA A 144 -6.14 -0.31 -14.25
CA ALA A 144 -6.77 -1.00 -15.36
C ALA A 144 -5.75 -1.26 -16.49
N ARG A 145 -4.63 -1.90 -16.13
CA ARG A 145 -3.69 -2.49 -17.10
C ARG A 145 -4.39 -3.56 -17.93
N ASN A 146 -5.33 -4.28 -17.31
CA ASN A 146 -6.24 -5.20 -17.98
C ASN A 146 -5.49 -6.27 -18.78
N ARG A 147 -4.32 -6.71 -18.29
CA ARG A 147 -3.58 -7.79 -18.93
C ARG A 147 -4.39 -9.08 -18.78
N THR A 148 -4.70 -9.71 -19.91
CA THR A 148 -5.49 -10.94 -19.93
C THR A 148 -4.63 -12.14 -19.52
N TYR A 149 -5.22 -13.10 -18.79
CA TYR A 149 -4.52 -14.32 -18.38
C TYR A 149 -4.01 -15.14 -19.57
N ARG A 150 -4.74 -15.10 -20.70
CA ARG A 150 -4.38 -15.72 -21.97
C ARG A 150 -4.89 -14.86 -23.12
N LYS A 151 -4.29 -15.03 -24.30
CA LYS A 151 -4.48 -14.18 -25.47
C LYS A 151 -5.96 -13.92 -25.83
N ASP A 152 -6.81 -14.94 -25.69
CA ASP A 152 -8.22 -14.87 -26.10
C ASP A 152 -9.19 -14.64 -24.92
N ALA A 153 -8.67 -14.39 -23.71
CA ALA A 153 -9.51 -14.07 -22.57
C ALA A 153 -9.99 -12.61 -22.63
N VAL A 154 -11.21 -12.36 -22.17
CA VAL A 154 -11.76 -11.01 -22.03
C VAL A 154 -11.22 -10.39 -20.75
N ALA A 155 -10.71 -9.16 -20.83
CA ALA A 155 -10.29 -8.42 -19.65
C ALA A 155 -11.48 -8.15 -18.73
N LYS A 156 -11.32 -8.45 -17.45
CA LYS A 156 -12.31 -8.13 -16.42
C LYS A 156 -12.05 -6.72 -15.88
N GLN A 157 -13.13 -6.03 -15.53
CA GLN A 157 -13.01 -4.82 -14.72
C GLN A 157 -12.83 -5.24 -13.25
N GLY A 158 -11.72 -4.81 -12.65
CA GLY A 158 -11.41 -5.11 -11.27
C GLY A 158 -12.27 -4.32 -10.28
N SER A 159 -12.27 -4.76 -9.03
CA SER A 159 -12.81 -4.00 -7.91
C SER A 159 -11.89 -4.15 -6.71
N LEU A 160 -11.76 -3.10 -5.92
CA LEU A 160 -10.97 -3.08 -4.70
C LEU A 160 -11.81 -2.39 -3.64
N LYS A 161 -12.35 -3.18 -2.72
CA LYS A 161 -13.21 -2.68 -1.66
C LYS A 161 -13.00 -3.37 -0.33
N ASP A 162 -13.56 -2.81 0.74
CA ASP A 162 -13.58 -3.43 2.08
C ASP A 162 -12.17 -3.78 2.58
N VAL A 163 -11.28 -2.78 2.57
CA VAL A 163 -9.89 -2.93 3.02
C VAL A 163 -9.64 -2.10 4.28
N MET A 164 -9.14 -2.75 5.33
CA MET A 164 -8.93 -2.14 6.64
C MET A 164 -7.45 -2.16 7.04
N PHE A 165 -6.95 -1.04 7.53
CA PHE A 165 -5.64 -0.91 8.16
C PHE A 165 -5.84 -0.36 9.57
N SER A 166 -5.35 -1.07 10.58
CA SER A 166 -5.50 -0.68 11.98
C SER A 166 -4.24 -0.87 12.81
N GLN A 167 -3.98 0.03 13.76
CA GLN A 167 -2.85 -0.10 14.70
C GLN A 167 -1.51 -0.27 13.97
N ILE A 168 -1.20 0.67 13.07
CA ILE A 168 0.04 0.64 12.29
C ILE A 168 0.92 1.81 12.71
N GLN A 169 2.17 1.50 13.06
CA GLN A 169 3.16 2.51 13.43
C GLN A 169 4.41 2.38 12.58
N GLY A 170 5.09 3.50 12.30
CA GLY A 170 6.37 3.42 11.62
C GLY A 170 7.15 4.71 11.50
N THR A 171 8.45 4.55 11.21
CA THR A 171 9.40 5.67 11.10
C THR A 171 10.33 5.51 9.91
N ARG A 172 10.96 6.62 9.49
CA ARG A 172 11.83 6.70 8.32
C ARG A 172 11.13 6.23 7.04
N ILE A 173 9.87 6.61 6.88
CA ILE A 173 9.09 6.33 5.67
C ILE A 173 9.46 7.38 4.61
N SER A 174 9.65 6.98 3.37
CA SER A 174 10.13 7.88 2.31
C SER A 174 9.23 9.10 2.12
N ASN A 175 9.78 10.15 1.53
CA ASN A 175 9.05 11.36 1.20
C ASN A 175 8.05 11.20 0.04
N LEU A 176 7.88 10.01 -0.54
CA LEU A 176 6.92 9.79 -1.62
C LEU A 176 5.47 10.03 -1.16
N GLY A 177 5.17 9.81 0.12
CA GLY A 177 3.81 9.78 0.69
C GLY A 177 3.12 8.43 0.47
N ASN A 178 1.96 8.20 1.07
CA ASN A 178 1.12 7.02 0.82
C ASN A 178 0.03 7.31 -0.21
N ALA A 179 -0.50 6.28 -0.87
CA ALA A 179 -1.57 6.44 -1.84
C ALA A 179 -2.71 5.42 -1.64
N ILE A 180 -3.95 5.92 -1.74
CA ILE A 180 -5.17 5.12 -1.92
C ILE A 180 -5.83 5.62 -3.19
N SER A 181 -5.74 4.86 -4.28
CA SER A 181 -6.07 5.40 -5.59
C SER A 181 -6.79 4.41 -6.50
N GLY A 182 -7.96 4.81 -6.99
CA GLY A 182 -8.59 4.23 -8.18
C GLY A 182 -8.12 4.90 -9.47
N VAL A 183 -8.90 4.71 -10.54
CA VAL A 183 -8.72 5.39 -11.83
C VAL A 183 -10.03 6.06 -12.24
N PRO A 184 -10.03 6.99 -13.21
CA PRO A 184 -11.27 7.62 -13.66
C PRO A 184 -12.33 6.58 -14.03
N GLY A 185 -13.53 6.71 -13.44
CA GLY A 185 -14.65 5.78 -13.61
C GLY A 185 -14.58 4.48 -12.79
N GLN A 186 -13.50 4.23 -12.03
CA GLN A 186 -13.36 3.06 -11.16
C GLN A 186 -12.78 3.45 -9.80
N CYS A 187 -13.64 3.51 -8.79
CA CYS A 187 -13.24 3.90 -7.45
C CYS A 187 -12.71 2.73 -6.63
N VAL A 188 -11.76 3.02 -5.75
CA VAL A 188 -11.54 2.19 -4.56
C VAL A 188 -12.66 2.48 -3.56
N GLU A 189 -13.24 1.47 -2.92
CA GLU A 189 -14.43 1.64 -2.08
C GLU A 189 -14.24 1.11 -0.66
N ASN A 190 -14.81 1.77 0.35
CA ASN A 190 -14.80 1.32 1.75
C ASN A 190 -13.39 0.97 2.28
N VAL A 191 -12.52 1.98 2.31
CA VAL A 191 -11.17 1.85 2.90
C VAL A 191 -11.12 2.52 4.25
N VAL A 192 -10.71 1.77 5.27
CA VAL A 192 -10.61 2.25 6.66
C VAL A 192 -9.16 2.29 7.11
N LEU A 193 -8.73 3.45 7.61
CA LEU A 193 -7.49 3.67 8.32
C LEU A 193 -7.84 4.05 9.76
N ARG A 194 -7.40 3.25 10.74
CA ARG A 194 -7.64 3.51 12.17
C ARG A 194 -6.37 3.36 12.99
N ASP A 195 -6.12 4.25 13.93
CA ASP A 195 -4.96 4.16 14.85
C ASP A 195 -3.63 4.04 14.09
N ILE A 196 -3.34 5.03 13.24
CA ILE A 196 -2.16 5.05 12.38
C ILE A 196 -1.17 6.10 12.90
N ASN A 197 0.10 5.75 13.10
CA ASN A 197 1.15 6.66 13.58
C ASN A 197 2.42 6.56 12.73
N LEU A 198 2.59 7.47 11.77
CA LEU A 198 3.68 7.39 10.78
C LEU A 198 4.56 8.65 10.79
N GLU A 199 5.87 8.44 10.84
CA GLU A 199 6.89 9.47 10.63
C GLU A 199 7.58 9.30 9.28
N PHE A 200 7.49 10.33 8.45
CA PHE A 200 8.11 10.42 7.13
C PHE A 200 9.47 11.11 7.20
N THR A 201 10.35 10.87 6.22
CA THR A 201 11.64 11.57 6.11
C THR A 201 11.45 13.07 5.84
N GLY A 202 10.33 13.45 5.19
CA GLY A 202 10.01 14.83 4.85
C GLY A 202 10.84 15.39 3.69
N GLY A 203 10.95 16.72 3.59
CA GLY A 203 11.70 17.40 2.52
C GLY A 203 10.91 17.64 1.23
N GLY A 204 9.58 17.46 1.23
CA GLY A 204 8.73 17.86 0.11
C GLY A 204 8.67 19.38 -0.04
N THR A 205 8.59 19.86 -1.29
CA THR A 205 8.59 21.28 -1.64
C THR A 205 7.18 21.84 -1.83
N ALA A 206 7.08 23.17 -1.89
CA ALA A 206 5.82 23.85 -2.23
C ALA A 206 5.35 23.55 -3.66
N GLU A 207 6.27 23.19 -4.56
CA GLU A 207 5.92 22.76 -5.93
C GLU A 207 5.42 21.32 -5.95
N ASP A 208 6.00 20.42 -5.14
CA ASP A 208 5.44 19.09 -4.94
C ASP A 208 4.00 19.19 -4.42
N ALA A 209 3.73 20.12 -3.51
CA ALA A 209 2.39 20.35 -2.98
C ALA A 209 1.38 20.73 -4.06
N LYS A 210 1.78 21.42 -5.14
CA LYS A 210 0.90 21.85 -6.23
C LYS A 210 0.83 20.85 -7.38
N ARG A 211 1.63 19.78 -7.32
CA ARG A 211 1.78 18.83 -8.43
C ARG A 211 0.47 18.15 -8.78
N SER A 212 0.16 18.14 -10.08
CA SER A 212 -0.89 17.30 -10.65
C SER A 212 -0.35 15.88 -10.86
N VAL A 213 -1.01 14.89 -10.28
CA VAL A 213 -0.57 13.50 -10.32
C VAL A 213 -1.14 12.83 -11.58
N PRO A 214 -0.32 12.23 -12.47
CA PRO A 214 -0.83 11.56 -13.67
C PRO A 214 -1.74 10.38 -13.34
N GLU A 215 -2.64 10.02 -14.26
CA GLU A 215 -3.60 8.92 -14.00
C GLU A 215 -2.97 7.53 -14.01
N ASN A 216 -2.02 7.29 -14.92
CA ASN A 216 -1.31 6.02 -15.05
C ASN A 216 -2.25 4.79 -15.03
N VAL A 217 -3.33 4.85 -15.81
CA VAL A 217 -4.40 3.83 -15.80
C VAL A 217 -3.86 2.43 -16.09
N ALA A 218 -3.02 2.28 -17.12
CA ALA A 218 -2.44 1.01 -17.54
C ALA A 218 -0.99 0.78 -17.07
N GLY A 219 -0.45 1.69 -16.25
CA GLY A 219 0.93 1.63 -15.78
C GLY A 219 1.20 0.51 -14.77
N TYR A 220 2.47 0.15 -14.59
CA TYR A 220 2.86 -0.80 -13.55
C TYR A 220 2.60 -0.21 -12.14
N PRO A 221 1.88 -0.90 -11.24
CA PRO A 221 1.34 -0.32 -10.00
C PRO A 221 2.33 -0.26 -8.82
N GLY A 222 3.62 -0.03 -9.08
CA GLY A 222 4.62 0.08 -8.03
C GLY A 222 4.54 1.42 -7.28
N GLY A 223 5.06 1.49 -6.07
CA GLY A 223 4.95 2.69 -5.22
C GLY A 223 5.71 3.92 -5.70
N LYS A 224 6.63 3.75 -6.65
CA LYS A 224 7.28 4.85 -7.35
C LYS A 224 6.49 5.37 -8.56
N LEU A 225 5.35 4.75 -8.90
CA LEU A 225 4.53 5.09 -10.08
C LEU A 225 4.21 6.57 -10.17
N PHE A 226 3.84 7.19 -9.04
CA PHE A 226 3.46 8.59 -9.01
C PHE A 226 4.65 9.52 -8.70
N GLY A 227 5.81 8.99 -8.29
CA GLY A 227 6.88 9.81 -7.71
C GLY A 227 6.42 10.49 -6.41
N THR A 228 6.97 11.66 -6.11
CA THR A 228 6.59 12.46 -4.95
C THR A 228 5.13 12.94 -5.06
N LEU A 229 4.27 12.49 -4.14
CA LEU A 229 2.86 12.88 -4.09
C LEU A 229 2.70 14.30 -3.51
N PRO A 230 1.57 14.97 -3.80
CA PRO A 230 1.33 16.32 -3.31
C PRO A 230 0.98 16.38 -1.81
N SER A 231 0.86 15.23 -1.15
CA SER A 231 0.77 15.08 0.31
C SER A 231 2.00 14.35 0.83
N TYR A 232 2.52 14.72 2.00
CA TYR A 232 3.56 13.91 2.63
C TYR A 232 3.01 12.66 3.30
N GLY A 233 1.75 12.67 3.73
CA GLY A 233 1.09 11.58 4.45
C GLY A 233 0.26 10.67 3.55
N PHE A 234 -0.96 11.07 3.19
CA PHE A 234 -1.88 10.29 2.36
C PHE A 234 -2.45 11.09 1.18
N PHE A 235 -2.27 10.55 -0.02
CA PHE A 235 -2.97 10.98 -1.23
C PHE A 235 -4.09 10.00 -1.54
N VAL A 236 -5.33 10.47 -1.52
CA VAL A 236 -6.52 9.66 -1.80
C VAL A 236 -7.15 10.16 -3.10
N ARG A 237 -7.34 9.28 -4.09
CA ARG A 237 -7.95 9.68 -5.37
C ARG A 237 -8.88 8.64 -5.99
N HIS A 238 -10.00 9.07 -6.56
CA HIS A 238 -11.02 8.17 -7.13
C HIS A 238 -11.41 7.11 -6.10
N ALA A 239 -12.00 7.58 -5.00
CA ALA A 239 -12.34 6.72 -3.87
C ALA A 239 -13.73 7.04 -3.34
N LYS A 240 -14.41 6.00 -2.83
CA LYS A 240 -15.70 6.14 -2.15
C LYS A 240 -15.64 5.56 -0.74
N SER A 241 -16.26 6.24 0.22
CA SER A 241 -16.36 5.78 1.61
C SER A 241 -14.97 5.51 2.22
N VAL A 242 -14.17 6.57 2.38
CA VAL A 242 -12.85 6.49 3.03
C VAL A 242 -12.98 6.99 4.46
N VAL A 243 -12.56 6.17 5.42
CA VAL A 243 -12.56 6.52 6.85
C VAL A 243 -11.13 6.64 7.35
N MET A 244 -10.83 7.75 8.00
CA MET A 244 -9.56 8.03 8.66
C MET A 244 -9.83 8.42 10.11
N GLU A 245 -9.46 7.56 11.05
CA GLU A 245 -9.73 7.72 12.48
C GLU A 245 -8.45 7.60 13.31
N ASN A 246 -8.19 8.59 14.16
CA ASN A 246 -7.02 8.64 15.03
C ASN A 246 -5.70 8.46 14.26
N ILE A 247 -5.44 9.40 13.36
CA ILE A 247 -4.27 9.38 12.47
C ILE A 247 -3.24 10.39 12.97
N ARG A 248 -2.02 9.95 13.26
CA ARG A 248 -0.87 10.80 13.59
C ARG A 248 0.17 10.75 12.48
N LEU A 249 0.51 11.90 11.93
CA LEU A 249 1.47 12.04 10.83
C LEU A 249 2.52 13.08 11.19
N THR A 250 3.79 12.71 11.09
CA THR A 250 4.92 13.60 11.34
C THR A 250 5.96 13.46 10.24
N PHE A 251 6.91 14.39 10.22
CA PHE A 251 8.09 14.31 9.37
C PHE A 251 9.34 14.71 10.14
N ALA A 252 10.49 14.15 9.76
CA ALA A 252 11.79 14.45 10.35
C ALA A 252 12.36 15.78 9.82
N THR A 253 12.38 15.93 8.49
CA THR A 253 12.78 17.17 7.80
C THR A 253 11.56 17.97 7.40
N ASP A 254 11.62 19.29 7.49
CA ASP A 254 10.54 20.18 7.10
C ASP A 254 9.96 19.84 5.71
N ASP A 255 8.63 19.77 5.64
CA ASP A 255 7.89 19.38 4.45
C ASP A 255 6.81 20.43 4.16
N HIS A 256 6.84 20.98 2.95
CA HIS A 256 5.94 22.06 2.51
C HIS A 256 4.62 21.54 1.93
N ARG A 257 4.35 20.24 2.02
CA ARG A 257 3.09 19.64 1.56
C ARG A 257 2.07 19.53 2.69
N PRO A 258 0.77 19.53 2.37
CA PRO A 258 -0.26 19.06 3.29
C PRO A 258 -0.03 17.60 3.71
N ALA A 259 -0.59 17.22 4.85
CA ALA A 259 -0.52 15.85 5.36
C ALA A 259 -1.44 14.91 4.56
N VAL A 260 -2.64 15.38 4.22
CA VAL A 260 -3.64 14.62 3.47
C VAL A 260 -4.12 15.43 2.28
N VAL A 261 -4.16 14.81 1.11
CA VAL A 261 -4.79 15.37 -0.09
C VAL A 261 -5.82 14.36 -0.59
N CYS A 262 -7.07 14.79 -0.73
CA CYS A 262 -8.14 14.00 -1.32
C CYS A 262 -8.59 14.66 -2.63
N GLU A 263 -8.61 13.88 -3.71
CA GLU A 263 -9.01 14.32 -5.04
C GLU A 263 -10.07 13.38 -5.61
N ASP A 264 -11.23 13.88 -6.03
CA ASP A 264 -12.31 13.03 -6.56
C ASP A 264 -12.68 11.88 -5.57
N VAL A 265 -13.06 12.29 -4.36
CA VAL A 265 -13.44 11.38 -3.27
C VAL A 265 -14.88 11.65 -2.86
N GLU A 266 -15.69 10.61 -2.79
CA GLU A 266 -17.09 10.68 -2.33
C GLU A 266 -17.21 9.96 -0.97
N GLY A 267 -17.62 10.67 0.08
CA GLY A 267 -17.77 10.08 1.41
C GLY A 267 -16.44 9.92 2.13
N LEU A 268 -15.81 11.04 2.51
CA LEU A 268 -14.62 11.05 3.37
C LEU A 268 -15.05 11.33 4.82
N ALA A 269 -14.76 10.43 5.74
CA ALA A 269 -14.94 10.65 7.18
C ALA A 269 -13.57 10.75 7.86
N LEU A 270 -13.26 11.93 8.41
CA LEU A 270 -11.99 12.22 9.08
C LEU A 270 -12.25 12.57 10.56
N SER A 271 -11.55 11.88 11.47
CA SER A 271 -11.61 12.16 12.90
C SER A 271 -10.26 11.93 13.58
N GLY A 272 -9.91 12.79 14.55
CA GLY A 272 -8.69 12.63 15.33
C GLY A 272 -7.37 12.76 14.55
N LEU A 273 -7.32 13.54 13.46
CA LEU A 273 -6.09 13.82 12.73
C LEU A 273 -5.14 14.72 13.54
N LYS A 274 -3.91 14.24 13.77
CA LYS A 274 -2.80 14.98 14.38
C LYS A 274 -1.62 15.00 13.43
N ALA A 275 -1.55 16.04 12.60
CA ALA A 275 -0.51 16.18 11.58
C ALA A 275 0.48 17.31 11.91
N ARG A 276 1.79 17.06 11.75
CA ARG A 276 2.80 18.13 11.74
C ARG A 276 2.66 18.94 10.45
N THR A 277 2.67 20.26 10.54
CA THR A 277 2.69 21.17 9.38
C THR A 277 3.62 22.36 9.65
N LEU A 278 4.11 23.01 8.59
CA LEU A 278 4.76 24.30 8.70
C LEU A 278 3.71 25.42 8.82
N PRO A 279 4.06 26.59 9.37
CA PRO A 279 3.15 27.74 9.44
C PRO A 279 2.54 28.08 8.08
N GLY A 280 1.22 28.29 8.05
CA GLY A 280 0.48 28.64 6.84
C GLY A 280 0.06 27.46 5.94
N ILE A 281 0.43 26.22 6.28
CA ILE A 281 0.01 25.02 5.55
C ILE A 281 -1.20 24.38 6.22
N ASN A 282 -2.30 24.28 5.49
CA ASN A 282 -3.46 23.49 5.91
C ASN A 282 -3.10 21.99 5.84
N PRO A 283 -3.27 21.20 6.93
CA PRO A 283 -2.95 19.77 6.92
C PRO A 283 -3.80 18.96 5.93
N VAL A 284 -4.99 19.41 5.57
CA VAL A 284 -5.91 18.69 4.69
C VAL A 284 -6.25 19.57 3.48
N ARG A 285 -6.15 18.99 2.28
CA ARG A 285 -6.61 19.63 1.04
C ARG A 285 -7.57 18.73 0.29
N LEU A 286 -8.74 19.28 -0.04
CA LEU A 286 -9.82 18.59 -0.74
C LEU A 286 -9.99 19.18 -2.16
N ILE A 287 -10.12 18.31 -3.15
CA ILE A 287 -10.27 18.67 -4.57
C ILE A 287 -11.40 17.82 -5.13
N LYS A 288 -12.53 18.44 -5.52
CA LYS A 288 -13.71 17.71 -6.00
C LYS A 288 -14.19 16.62 -5.02
N THR A 289 -13.96 16.79 -3.73
CA THR A 289 -14.43 15.88 -2.68
C THR A 289 -15.85 16.24 -2.28
N THR A 290 -16.72 15.24 -2.18
CA THR A 290 -18.12 15.40 -1.78
C THR A 290 -18.42 14.53 -0.56
N GLN A 291 -19.48 14.89 0.20
CA GLN A 291 -19.87 14.18 1.44
C GLN A 291 -18.70 14.05 2.45
N PHE A 292 -17.99 15.16 2.69
CA PHE A 292 -16.92 15.21 3.68
C PHE A 292 -17.50 15.44 5.08
N GLU A 293 -17.17 14.55 6.00
CA GLU A 293 -17.46 14.69 7.44
C GLU A 293 -16.16 14.80 8.22
N GLU A 294 -15.95 15.94 8.88
CA GLU A 294 -14.89 16.11 9.88
C GLU A 294 -15.50 16.08 11.28
N ARG A 295 -15.07 15.13 12.10
CA ARG A 295 -15.51 15.03 13.50
C ARG A 295 -14.35 15.40 14.42
N ALA A 296 -14.56 16.43 15.25
CA ALA A 296 -13.69 16.68 16.38
C ALA A 296 -13.77 15.48 17.35
N ASN A 297 -12.64 15.07 17.93
CA ASN A 297 -12.68 14.07 18.99
C ASN A 297 -13.56 14.60 20.14
N PRO A 298 -14.52 13.81 20.65
CA PRO A 298 -15.20 14.15 21.90
C PRO A 298 -14.22 14.23 23.07
#